data_AF-A0A1J5GMM2-F1
#
_entry.id   AF-A0A1J5GMM2-F1
#
_cell.length_a   1.000
_cell.length_b   1.000
_cell.length_c   1.000
_cell.angle_alpha   90.00
_cell.angle_beta   90.00
_cell.angle_gamma   90.00
#
_symmetry.space_group_name_H-M   'P 1'
#
loop_
_entity.id
_entity.type
_entity.pdbx_description
1 polymer ?
#
loop_
_entity_poly.entity_id
_entity_poly.type
_entity_poly.pdbx_seq_one_letter_code
_entity_poly.pdbx_strand_id
1 'polypeptide(L)'
;MEKSLKIQKEKIILKLKDYFKQEASGYHIEMVFLYGSWARGYPHYDSDLDLALLFSSPIKTEESLFALITQISYELSKDLGREVNIIPIYSDFPHPMLYYNAIILGMPLYIKDKDKYIQLKLESIYQMEDFQIFGITWQRKVAQDIIKEIIHAEFNYAKGRITDSLQFIATEIKEFEEDYSTKIWKDYKEDRKLQKLMDRTIENIFTALIEICGTILTQEGISAESYAQALSECAQRLGFSEEEQEILAKIAMQRNRLAHRYLNFRWQAIDMFIKNKLLILKLLTKISEKPE
;
A
#
# COMPACT_ATOMS: atom_id res chain seq x y z
N MET A 1 20.81 9.17 -24.01
CA MET A 1 19.65 9.18 -23.10
C MET A 1 20.05 9.36 -21.64
N GLU A 2 20.95 8.53 -21.09
CA GLU A 2 21.39 8.61 -19.68
C GLU A 2 21.93 9.98 -19.23
N LYS A 3 22.76 10.65 -20.04
CA LYS A 3 23.26 12.00 -19.71
C LYS A 3 22.15 13.04 -19.56
N SER A 4 21.07 12.94 -20.36
CA SER A 4 19.94 13.86 -20.31
C SER A 4 19.08 13.65 -19.06
N LEU A 5 18.86 12.39 -18.68
CA LEU A 5 18.13 12.05 -17.45
C LEU A 5 18.90 12.49 -16.19
N LYS A 6 20.22 12.32 -16.19
CA LYS A 6 21.09 12.74 -15.08
C LYS A 6 21.05 14.26 -14.85
N ILE A 7 21.10 15.05 -15.93
CA ILE A 7 21.00 16.52 -15.86
C ILE A 7 19.61 16.95 -15.37
N GLN A 8 18.54 16.30 -15.83
CA GLN A 8 17.18 16.59 -15.33
C GLN A 8 17.04 16.26 -13.83
N LYS A 9 17.59 15.14 -13.38
CA LYS A 9 17.59 14.75 -11.96
C LYS A 9 18.32 15.77 -11.09
N GLU A 10 19.51 16.21 -11.48
CA GLU A 10 20.27 17.21 -10.74
C GLU A 10 19.51 18.54 -10.64
N LYS A 11 18.84 18.96 -11.72
CA LYS A 11 18.01 20.17 -11.73
C LYS A 11 16.80 20.08 -10.80
N ILE A 12 16.11 18.94 -10.75
CA ILE A 12 14.97 18.71 -9.85
C ILE A 12 15.43 18.73 -8.40
N ILE A 13 16.54 18.04 -8.08
CA ILE A 13 17.09 18.01 -6.71
C ILE A 13 17.47 19.41 -6.26
N LEU A 14 18.10 20.22 -7.12
CA LEU A 14 18.44 21.61 -6.80
C LEU A 14 17.19 22.45 -6.51
N LYS A 15 16.17 22.38 -7.38
CA LYS A 15 14.88 23.06 -7.14
C LYS A 15 14.25 22.67 -5.80
N LEU A 16 14.21 21.38 -5.48
CA LEU A 16 13.67 20.89 -4.22
C LEU A 16 14.45 21.43 -3.02
N LYS A 17 15.79 21.41 -3.08
CA LYS A 17 16.63 21.97 -2.01
C LYS A 17 16.38 23.46 -1.82
N ASP A 18 16.26 24.22 -2.90
CA ASP A 18 16.02 25.66 -2.85
C ASP A 18 14.63 25.97 -2.27
N TYR A 19 13.59 25.24 -2.69
CA TYR A 19 12.24 25.36 -2.13
C TYR A 19 12.22 25.13 -0.62
N PHE A 20 12.74 24.00 -0.15
CA PHE A 20 12.73 23.70 1.28
C PHE A 20 13.65 24.60 2.09
N LYS A 21 14.72 25.16 1.51
CA LYS A 21 15.54 26.16 2.19
C LYS A 21 14.77 27.47 2.47
N GLN A 22 13.82 27.82 1.61
CA GLN A 22 13.01 29.04 1.74
C GLN A 22 11.77 28.81 2.61
N GLU A 23 11.04 27.71 2.35
CA GLU A 23 9.70 27.51 2.90
C GLU A 23 9.66 26.64 4.17
N ALA A 24 10.71 25.86 4.49
CA ALA A 24 10.67 24.90 5.59
C ALA A 24 10.38 25.54 6.96
N SER A 25 10.87 26.75 7.22
CA SER A 25 10.57 27.46 8.47
C SER A 25 9.10 27.85 8.59
N GLY A 26 8.46 28.25 7.48
CA GLY A 26 7.03 28.61 7.44
C GLY A 26 6.12 27.40 7.67
N TYR A 27 6.53 26.24 7.16
CA TYR A 27 5.80 24.98 7.34
C TYR A 27 6.19 24.19 8.59
N HIS A 28 7.05 24.73 9.45
CA HIS A 28 7.53 24.05 10.65
C HIS A 28 8.19 22.68 10.34
N ILE A 29 8.93 22.59 9.24
CA ILE A 29 9.66 21.39 8.81
C ILE A 29 11.06 21.40 9.44
N GLU A 30 11.45 20.28 10.06
CA GLU A 30 12.81 20.06 10.56
C GLU A 30 13.71 19.39 9.53
N MET A 31 13.18 18.39 8.81
CA MET A 31 13.98 17.60 7.87
C MET A 31 13.15 17.14 6.68
N VAL A 32 13.81 17.00 5.54
CA VAL A 32 13.21 16.53 4.28
C VAL A 32 14.15 15.54 3.62
N PHE A 33 13.61 14.41 3.20
CA PHE A 33 14.33 13.37 2.47
C PHE A 33 13.61 13.07 1.15
N LEU A 34 14.37 13.02 0.06
CA LEU A 34 13.93 12.39 -1.18
C LEU A 34 14.22 10.91 -1.09
N TYR A 35 13.23 10.05 -1.35
CA TYR A 35 13.41 8.60 -1.34
C TYR A 35 12.85 7.96 -2.62
N GLY A 36 12.78 6.63 -2.67
CA GLY A 36 12.24 5.92 -3.83
C GLY A 36 13.16 5.94 -5.06
N SER A 37 12.55 5.87 -6.25
CA SER A 37 13.23 5.68 -7.54
C SER A 37 14.22 6.81 -7.87
N TRP A 38 13.85 8.05 -7.54
CA TRP A 38 14.69 9.23 -7.74
C TRP A 38 15.89 9.28 -6.81
N ALA A 39 15.80 8.74 -5.59
CA ALA A 39 16.94 8.62 -4.69
C ALA A 39 17.89 7.48 -5.11
N ARG A 40 17.36 6.31 -5.48
CA ARG A 40 18.13 5.08 -5.72
C ARG A 40 18.77 4.96 -7.11
N GLY A 41 18.45 5.85 -8.05
CA GLY A 41 19.22 6.00 -9.30
C GLY A 41 18.60 5.36 -10.54
N TYR A 42 17.42 4.75 -10.46
CA TYR A 42 16.66 4.22 -11.60
C TYR A 42 15.28 4.89 -11.75
N PRO A 43 15.18 6.23 -11.87
CA PRO A 43 13.89 6.87 -12.12
C PRO A 43 13.42 6.58 -13.56
N HIS A 44 12.18 6.14 -13.72
CA HIS A 44 11.51 6.17 -15.02
C HIS A 44 11.05 7.59 -15.34
N TYR A 45 10.81 7.88 -16.63
CA TYR A 45 10.41 9.23 -17.05
C TYR A 45 9.09 9.70 -16.42
N ASP A 46 8.24 8.78 -15.97
CA ASP A 46 6.95 9.08 -15.33
C ASP A 46 6.96 8.79 -13.82
N SER A 47 8.12 8.56 -13.22
CA SER A 47 8.18 8.29 -11.78
C SER A 47 7.82 9.52 -10.95
N ASP A 48 6.93 9.33 -9.99
CA ASP A 48 6.58 10.29 -8.95
C ASP A 48 7.79 10.64 -8.07
N LEU A 49 7.73 11.81 -7.43
CA LEU A 49 8.73 12.26 -6.48
C LEU A 49 8.29 11.94 -5.05
N ASP A 50 8.94 10.96 -4.45
CA ASP A 50 8.67 10.53 -3.07
C ASP A 50 9.48 11.33 -2.06
N LEU A 51 8.80 12.06 -1.18
CA LEU A 51 9.39 12.89 -0.13
C LEU A 51 8.95 12.44 1.26
N ALA A 52 9.87 12.43 2.21
CA ALA A 52 9.58 12.18 3.62
C ALA A 52 9.93 13.43 4.45
N LEU A 53 8.96 13.93 5.21
CA LEU A 53 9.05 15.19 5.95
C LEU A 53 8.94 14.94 7.46
N LEU A 54 9.89 15.48 8.23
CA LEU A 54 9.82 15.57 9.68
C LEU A 54 9.41 16.99 10.09
N PHE A 55 8.39 17.13 10.94
CA PHE A 55 7.88 18.42 11.42
C PHE A 55 8.33 18.69 12.87
N SER A 56 8.53 19.97 13.24
CA SER A 56 9.14 20.38 14.52
C SER A 56 8.26 20.27 15.75
N SER A 57 6.96 20.10 15.53
CA SER A 57 5.98 19.83 16.59
C SER A 57 4.93 18.90 15.99
N PRO A 58 4.33 17.99 16.78
CA PRO A 58 3.10 17.35 16.36
C PRO A 58 2.12 18.46 16.00
N ILE A 59 1.74 18.50 14.72
CA ILE A 59 0.72 19.42 14.25
C ILE A 59 -0.55 19.09 15.04
N LYS A 60 -1.21 20.13 15.55
CA LYS A 60 -2.27 20.03 16.58
C LYS A 60 -3.39 19.03 16.21
N THR A 61 -3.64 18.83 14.92
CA THR A 61 -4.60 17.85 14.40
C THR A 61 -4.08 17.21 13.12
N GLU A 62 -4.48 15.95 12.88
CA GLU A 62 -4.14 15.23 11.66
C GLU A 62 -4.68 15.90 10.39
N GLU A 63 -5.86 16.54 10.48
CA GLU A 63 -6.45 17.31 9.38
C GLU A 63 -5.55 18.49 8.95
N SER A 64 -4.96 19.18 9.92
CA SER A 64 -4.05 20.29 9.63
C SER A 64 -2.76 19.80 8.98
N LEU A 65 -2.25 18.63 9.41
CA LEU A 65 -1.08 17.99 8.79
C LEU A 65 -1.38 17.56 7.36
N PHE A 66 -2.54 16.95 7.12
CA PHE A 66 -2.96 16.55 5.79
C PHE A 66 -3.13 17.74 4.85
N ALA A 67 -3.78 18.81 5.31
CA ALA A 67 -3.93 20.04 4.52
C ALA A 67 -2.57 20.65 4.17
N LEU A 68 -1.63 20.67 5.13
CA LEU A 68 -0.27 21.15 4.92
C LEU A 68 0.50 20.31 3.90
N ILE A 69 0.48 18.99 4.05
CA ILE A 69 1.10 18.05 3.11
C ILE A 69 0.51 18.23 1.71
N THR A 70 -0.82 18.28 1.60
CA THR A 70 -1.53 18.46 0.33
C THR A 70 -1.12 19.77 -0.34
N GLN A 71 -1.01 20.85 0.43
CA GLN A 71 -0.56 22.15 -0.07
C GLN A 71 0.87 22.07 -0.63
N ILE A 72 1.81 21.50 0.13
CA ILE A 72 3.22 21.36 -0.29
C ILE A 72 3.31 20.46 -1.53
N SER A 73 2.61 19.32 -1.55
CA SER A 73 2.53 18.43 -2.69
C SER A 73 2.00 19.16 -3.93
N TYR A 74 0.93 19.95 -3.81
CA TYR A 74 0.36 20.71 -4.92
C TYR A 74 1.32 21.77 -5.46
N GLU A 75 1.94 22.57 -4.59
CA GLU A 75 2.90 23.61 -4.98
C GLU A 75 4.10 23.02 -5.72
N LEU A 76 4.71 21.97 -5.16
CA LEU A 76 5.84 21.29 -5.77
C LEU A 76 5.45 20.60 -7.08
N SER A 77 4.27 19.96 -7.13
CA SER A 77 3.80 19.30 -8.35
C SER A 77 3.60 20.30 -9.49
N LYS A 78 3.09 21.50 -9.17
CA LYS A 78 2.91 22.59 -10.12
C LYS A 78 4.23 23.15 -10.63
N ASP A 79 5.24 23.34 -9.77
CA ASP A 79 6.56 23.87 -10.18
C ASP A 79 7.43 22.85 -10.92
N LEU A 80 7.27 21.56 -10.60
CA LEU A 80 8.08 20.48 -11.16
C LEU A 80 7.43 19.79 -12.36
N GLY A 81 6.12 19.98 -12.56
CA GLY A 81 5.34 19.34 -13.62
C GLY A 81 5.24 17.83 -13.46
N ARG A 82 5.27 17.33 -12.21
CA ARG A 82 5.32 15.91 -11.84
C ARG A 82 4.57 15.69 -10.53
N GLU A 83 4.04 14.51 -10.31
CA GLU A 83 3.38 14.18 -9.04
C GLU A 83 4.40 14.09 -7.90
N VAL A 84 4.05 14.68 -6.76
CA VAL A 84 4.88 14.74 -5.55
C VAL A 84 4.13 14.09 -4.39
N ASN A 85 4.58 12.91 -4.01
CA ASN A 85 4.04 12.13 -2.90
C ASN A 85 4.82 12.40 -1.64
N ILE A 86 4.13 12.80 -0.57
CA ILE A 86 4.74 13.18 0.70
C ILE A 86 4.26 12.25 1.81
N ILE A 87 5.21 11.67 2.54
CA ILE A 87 4.95 10.96 3.79
C ILE A 87 5.46 11.78 4.99
N PRO A 88 4.68 11.91 6.07
CA PRO A 88 5.19 12.42 7.33
C PRO A 88 5.99 11.34 8.07
N ILE A 89 7.11 11.75 8.67
CA ILE A 89 7.89 10.93 9.61
C ILE A 89 7.34 11.19 11.01
N TYR A 90 6.79 10.14 11.62
CA TYR A 90 6.31 10.18 13.01
C TYR A 90 7.34 9.60 13.97
N SER A 91 7.36 10.13 15.20
CA SER A 91 8.28 9.73 16.27
C SER A 91 8.02 8.32 16.81
N ASP A 92 6.84 7.74 16.59
CA ASP A 92 6.46 6.39 17.01
C ASP A 92 6.75 5.32 15.95
N PHE A 93 7.36 5.69 14.82
CA PHE A 93 7.84 4.77 13.77
C PHE A 93 6.83 3.67 13.36
N PRO A 94 5.58 3.99 12.98
CA PRO A 94 4.58 2.99 12.58
C PRO A 94 4.98 2.19 11.33
N HIS A 95 5.92 2.72 10.53
CA HIS A 95 6.42 2.08 9.31
C HIS A 95 7.96 2.05 9.27
N PRO A 96 8.63 1.23 10.10
CA PRO A 96 10.08 1.25 10.27
C PRO A 96 10.85 1.06 8.96
N MET A 97 10.43 0.14 8.10
CA MET A 97 11.08 -0.11 6.79
C MET A 97 10.97 1.09 5.84
N LEU A 98 9.81 1.75 5.79
CA LEU A 98 9.59 2.91 4.93
C LEU A 98 10.43 4.10 5.40
N TYR A 99 10.47 4.32 6.71
CA TYR A 99 11.28 5.37 7.32
C TYR A 99 12.78 5.11 7.18
N TYR A 100 13.22 3.86 7.33
CA TYR A 100 14.59 3.46 7.02
C TYR A 100 14.95 3.76 5.55
N ASN A 101 14.06 3.40 4.61
CA ASN A 101 14.26 3.70 3.20
C ASN A 101 14.39 5.19 2.92
N ALA A 102 13.68 6.04 3.66
CA ALA A 102 13.75 7.48 3.49
C ALA A 102 14.93 8.14 4.21
N ILE A 103 15.15 7.81 5.48
CA ILE A 103 16.09 8.48 6.37
C ILE A 103 17.53 7.95 6.17
N ILE A 104 17.69 6.65 5.94
CA ILE A 104 18.99 5.99 5.78
C ILE A 104 19.40 5.87 4.32
N LEU A 105 18.48 5.38 3.47
CA LEU A 105 18.76 5.13 2.05
C LEU A 105 18.38 6.29 1.12
N GLY A 106 17.59 7.25 1.62
CA GLY A 106 17.17 8.42 0.86
C GLY A 106 18.24 9.51 0.84
N MET A 107 17.96 10.56 0.06
CA MET A 107 18.80 11.75 -0.07
C MET A 107 18.25 12.88 0.79
N PRO A 108 19.01 13.42 1.75
CA PRO A 108 18.58 14.60 2.49
C PRO A 108 18.53 15.82 1.59
N LEU A 109 17.38 16.49 1.58
CA LEU A 109 17.14 17.74 0.86
C LEU A 109 17.26 18.94 1.80
N TYR A 110 16.78 18.82 3.03
CA TYR A 110 16.83 19.87 4.05
C TYR A 110 17.03 19.26 5.43
N ILE A 111 17.90 19.86 6.24
CA ILE A 111 18.18 19.48 7.63
C ILE A 111 18.34 20.75 8.44
N LYS A 112 17.42 21.01 9.36
CA LYS A 112 17.47 22.16 10.27
C LYS A 112 18.53 22.00 11.37
N ASP A 113 18.59 20.82 11.97
CA ASP A 113 19.47 20.48 13.09
C ASP A 113 20.21 19.17 12.82
N LYS A 114 21.54 19.23 12.81
CA LYS A 114 22.39 18.08 12.48
C LYS A 114 22.43 17.03 13.59
N ASP A 115 22.34 17.45 14.85
CA ASP A 115 22.41 16.53 15.99
C ASP A 115 21.12 15.73 16.07
N LYS A 116 19.97 16.39 15.89
CA LYS A 116 18.69 15.70 15.72
C LYS A 116 18.68 14.77 14.52
N TYR A 117 19.34 15.13 13.42
CA TYR A 117 19.42 14.27 12.24
C TYR A 117 20.19 12.99 12.55
N ILE A 118 21.33 13.08 13.24
CA ILE A 118 22.10 11.90 13.66
C ILE A 118 21.24 11.02 14.57
N GLN A 119 20.54 11.61 15.54
CA GLN A 119 19.64 10.88 16.43
C GLN A 119 18.52 10.17 15.66
N LEU A 120 17.89 10.84 14.69
CA LEU A 120 16.85 10.26 13.84
C LEU A 120 17.39 9.08 13.01
N LYS A 121 18.62 9.18 12.49
CA LYS A 121 19.25 8.05 11.78
C LYS A 121 19.49 6.87 12.70
N LEU A 122 20.04 7.11 13.90
CA LEU A 122 20.28 6.06 14.88
C LEU A 122 18.96 5.38 15.26
N GLU A 123 17.92 6.15 15.57
CA GLU A 123 16.59 5.62 15.87
C GLU A 123 16.03 4.81 14.70
N SER A 124 16.14 5.29 13.47
CA SER A 124 15.69 4.55 12.28
C SER A 124 16.44 3.22 12.10
N ILE A 125 17.72 3.17 12.45
CA ILE A 125 18.51 1.94 12.44
C ILE A 125 18.06 1.02 13.57
N TYR A 126 17.88 1.51 14.80
CA TYR A 126 17.39 0.70 15.92
C TYR A 126 16.01 0.10 15.66
N GLN A 127 15.06 0.92 15.19
CA GLN A 127 13.72 0.46 14.83
C GLN A 127 13.77 -0.57 13.70
N MET A 128 14.70 -0.42 12.74
CA MET A 128 14.91 -1.40 11.69
C MET A 128 15.60 -2.67 12.22
N GLU A 129 16.56 -2.56 13.15
CA GLU A 129 17.25 -3.69 13.77
C GLU A 129 16.30 -4.51 14.65
N ASP A 130 15.46 -3.87 15.46
CA ASP A 130 14.40 -4.54 16.22
C ASP A 130 13.41 -5.20 15.26
N PHE A 131 12.98 -4.47 14.22
CA PHE A 131 12.15 -5.04 13.16
C PHE A 131 12.85 -6.20 12.43
N GLN A 132 14.18 -6.17 12.29
CA GLN A 132 14.99 -7.21 11.67
C GLN A 132 15.25 -8.40 12.59
N ILE A 133 15.38 -8.21 13.90
CA ILE A 133 15.52 -9.28 14.89
C ILE A 133 14.24 -10.12 14.92
N PHE A 134 13.07 -9.49 14.80
CA PHE A 134 11.79 -10.20 14.68
C PHE A 134 11.41 -10.55 13.23
N GLY A 135 11.99 -9.87 12.23
CA GLY A 135 11.55 -9.91 10.84
C GLY A 135 12.51 -10.56 9.84
N ILE A 136 13.83 -10.62 10.06
CA ILE A 136 14.79 -11.21 9.09
C ILE A 136 14.57 -12.70 8.93
N THR A 137 14.28 -13.44 9.99
CA THR A 137 14.06 -14.89 9.88
C THR A 137 12.79 -15.17 9.09
N TRP A 138 11.73 -14.38 9.30
CA TRP A 138 10.48 -14.44 8.53
C TRP A 138 10.68 -13.96 7.09
N GLN A 139 11.36 -12.84 6.86
CA GLN A 139 11.64 -12.28 5.52
C GLN A 139 12.63 -13.10 4.71
N ARG A 140 13.66 -13.70 5.34
CA ARG A 140 14.55 -14.66 4.67
C ARG A 140 13.82 -15.94 4.35
N LYS A 141 12.94 -16.42 5.23
CA LYS A 141 12.09 -17.58 4.94
C LYS A 141 11.15 -17.27 3.76
N VAL A 142 10.44 -16.15 3.80
CA VAL A 142 9.59 -15.66 2.70
C VAL A 142 10.39 -15.44 1.42
N ALA A 143 11.58 -14.84 1.46
CA ALA A 143 12.42 -14.64 0.28
C ALA A 143 13.05 -15.94 -0.24
N GLN A 144 13.41 -16.88 0.63
CA GLN A 144 13.90 -18.22 0.25
C GLN A 144 12.78 -19.09 -0.32
N ASP A 145 11.57 -18.95 0.23
CA ASP A 145 10.36 -19.59 -0.26
C ASP A 145 10.03 -19.00 -1.64
N ILE A 146 10.03 -17.67 -1.81
CA ILE A 146 9.87 -16.98 -3.11
C ILE A 146 10.96 -17.38 -4.13
N ILE A 147 12.24 -17.52 -3.73
CA ILE A 147 13.32 -17.93 -4.65
C ILE A 147 13.21 -19.43 -5.01
N LYS A 148 12.80 -20.29 -4.07
CA LYS A 148 12.51 -21.71 -4.34
C LYS A 148 11.27 -21.86 -5.23
N GLU A 149 10.27 -21.02 -5.03
CA GLU A 149 9.10 -20.89 -5.90
C GLU A 149 9.55 -20.51 -7.30
N ILE A 150 10.34 -19.43 -7.48
CA ILE A 150 10.80 -18.98 -8.79
C ILE A 150 11.58 -20.06 -9.57
N ILE A 151 12.38 -20.91 -8.90
CA ILE A 151 13.21 -21.94 -9.55
C ILE A 151 12.43 -23.24 -9.86
N HIS A 152 11.38 -23.56 -9.11
CA HIS A 152 10.54 -24.75 -9.35
C HIS A 152 9.22 -24.45 -10.08
N ALA A 153 8.87 -23.18 -10.28
CA ALA A 153 7.51 -22.80 -10.67
C ALA A 153 7.23 -22.64 -12.16
N GLU A 154 8.22 -22.68 -13.05
CA GLU A 154 7.98 -22.25 -14.43
C GLU A 154 7.07 -23.17 -15.26
N PHE A 155 6.70 -24.37 -14.80
CA PHE A 155 5.79 -25.23 -15.59
C PHE A 155 4.72 -26.03 -14.83
N ASN A 156 4.65 -25.98 -13.48
CA ASN A 156 3.65 -26.77 -12.71
C ASN A 156 3.01 -26.03 -11.49
N TYR A 157 3.26 -24.72 -11.28
CA TYR A 157 2.98 -24.02 -10.01
C TYR A 157 1.65 -23.25 -9.92
N ALA A 158 1.09 -22.81 -11.04
CA ALA A 158 -0.09 -21.96 -11.03
C ALA A 158 -1.36 -22.68 -10.53
N LYS A 159 -1.34 -24.02 -10.52
CA LYS A 159 -2.46 -24.88 -10.13
C LYS A 159 -2.66 -25.00 -8.62
N GLY A 160 -1.57 -25.04 -7.83
CA GLY A 160 -1.64 -25.14 -6.35
C GLY A 160 -2.07 -23.84 -5.67
N ARG A 161 -1.59 -22.68 -6.16
CA ARG A 161 -1.88 -21.37 -5.55
C ARG A 161 -3.35 -20.97 -5.58
N ILE A 162 -4.09 -21.34 -6.64
CA ILE A 162 -5.54 -21.06 -6.70
C ILE A 162 -6.26 -21.86 -5.62
N THR A 163 -5.95 -23.15 -5.47
CA THR A 163 -6.55 -24.01 -4.44
C THR A 163 -6.23 -23.53 -3.03
N ASP A 164 -4.96 -23.18 -2.75
CA ASP A 164 -4.54 -22.65 -1.45
C ASP A 164 -5.22 -21.32 -1.12
N SER A 165 -5.34 -20.43 -2.11
CA SER A 165 -6.01 -19.14 -1.94
C SER A 165 -7.53 -19.29 -1.77
N LEU A 166 -8.16 -20.23 -2.47
CA LEU A 166 -9.58 -20.58 -2.27
C LEU A 166 -9.83 -21.09 -0.84
N GLN A 167 -8.95 -21.97 -0.34
CA GLN A 167 -9.06 -22.49 1.02
C GLN A 167 -8.86 -21.39 2.06
N PHE A 168 -7.87 -20.51 1.86
CA PHE A 168 -7.64 -19.35 2.71
C PHE A 168 -8.86 -18.41 2.77
N ILE A 169 -9.41 -18.03 1.61
CA ILE A 169 -10.62 -17.17 1.55
C ILE A 169 -11.80 -17.86 2.25
N ALA A 170 -11.99 -19.17 2.05
CA ALA A 170 -13.06 -19.90 2.71
C ALA A 170 -12.91 -19.89 4.23
N THR A 171 -11.69 -20.02 4.76
CA THR A 171 -11.41 -19.90 6.20
C THR A 171 -11.71 -18.50 6.73
N GLU A 172 -11.26 -17.45 6.04
CA GLU A 172 -11.51 -16.05 6.45
C GLU A 172 -13.01 -15.70 6.42
N ILE A 173 -13.74 -16.15 5.39
CA ILE A 173 -15.20 -15.98 5.32
C ILE A 173 -15.87 -16.72 6.48
N LYS A 174 -15.42 -17.95 6.79
CA LYS A 174 -15.98 -18.73 7.90
C LYS A 174 -15.75 -18.03 9.25
N GLU A 175 -14.55 -17.54 9.52
CA GLU A 175 -14.24 -16.76 10.72
C GLU A 175 -15.14 -15.53 10.81
N PHE A 176 -15.31 -14.81 9.69
CA PHE A 176 -16.21 -13.66 9.65
C PHE A 176 -17.66 -14.03 9.98
N GLU A 177 -18.15 -15.15 9.45
CA GLU A 177 -19.50 -15.62 9.71
C GLU A 177 -19.73 -16.00 11.18
N GLU A 178 -18.77 -16.70 11.78
CA GLU A 178 -18.87 -17.19 13.16
C GLU A 178 -18.74 -16.06 14.18
N ASP A 179 -17.80 -15.14 13.97
CA ASP A 179 -17.39 -14.18 15.00
C ASP A 179 -17.94 -12.76 14.78
N TYR A 180 -18.20 -12.36 13.52
CA TYR A 180 -18.40 -10.95 13.15
C TYR A 180 -19.72 -10.65 12.42
N SER A 181 -20.41 -11.64 11.82
CA SER A 181 -21.60 -11.43 10.97
C SER A 181 -22.77 -10.73 11.65
N THR A 182 -22.90 -10.85 12.98
CA THR A 182 -23.97 -10.26 13.77
C THR A 182 -23.66 -8.85 14.27
N LYS A 183 -22.44 -8.35 14.07
CA LYS A 183 -21.99 -7.05 14.58
C LYS A 183 -22.56 -5.91 13.74
N ILE A 184 -23.03 -4.87 14.42
CA ILE A 184 -23.53 -3.66 13.76
C ILE A 184 -22.51 -2.52 13.86
N TRP A 185 -22.75 -1.44 13.11
CA TRP A 185 -21.89 -0.24 13.10
C TRP A 185 -21.57 0.28 14.51
N LYS A 186 -22.52 0.19 15.43
CA LYS A 186 -22.32 0.59 16.82
C LYS A 186 -21.24 -0.25 17.51
N ASP A 187 -21.33 -1.58 17.42
CA ASP A 187 -20.37 -2.51 18.03
C ASP A 187 -18.98 -2.29 17.44
N TYR A 188 -18.89 -2.16 16.11
CA TYR A 188 -17.65 -1.86 15.42
C TYR A 188 -17.07 -0.52 15.87
N LYS A 189 -17.86 0.55 15.95
CA LYS A 189 -17.36 1.88 16.34
C LYS A 189 -16.84 1.92 17.78
N GLU A 190 -17.46 1.17 18.68
CA GLU A 190 -17.16 1.21 20.12
C GLU A 190 -16.01 0.29 20.54
N ASP A 191 -15.68 -0.75 19.76
CA ASP A 191 -14.62 -1.72 20.07
C ASP A 191 -13.44 -1.68 19.06
N ARG A 192 -12.31 -1.12 19.49
CA ARG A 192 -11.09 -1.01 18.67
C ARG A 192 -10.45 -2.36 18.32
N LYS A 193 -10.59 -3.38 19.17
CA LYS A 193 -10.06 -4.72 18.88
C LYS A 193 -10.92 -5.37 17.80
N LEU A 194 -12.24 -5.28 17.93
CA LEU A 194 -13.18 -5.75 16.93
C LEU A 194 -12.95 -5.07 15.57
N GLN A 195 -12.70 -3.75 15.55
CA GLN A 195 -12.36 -3.02 14.32
C GLN A 195 -11.19 -3.67 13.60
N LYS A 196 -10.06 -3.84 14.30
CA LYS A 196 -8.83 -4.39 13.70
C LYS A 196 -9.03 -5.79 13.15
N LEU A 197 -9.79 -6.63 13.86
CA LEU A 197 -10.08 -7.99 13.43
C LEU A 197 -10.95 -7.98 12.17
N MET A 198 -12.10 -7.30 12.21
CA MET A 198 -13.00 -7.20 11.05
C MET A 198 -12.32 -6.56 9.83
N ASP A 199 -11.57 -5.47 10.03
CA ASP A 199 -10.86 -4.79 8.95
C ASP A 199 -9.85 -5.74 8.29
N ARG A 200 -9.09 -6.49 9.11
CA ARG A 200 -8.07 -7.41 8.63
C ARG A 200 -8.68 -8.60 7.90
N THR A 201 -9.75 -9.19 8.42
CA THR A 201 -10.45 -10.31 7.77
C THR A 201 -10.99 -9.90 6.40
N ILE A 202 -11.64 -8.74 6.28
CA ILE A 202 -12.14 -8.26 4.98
C ILE A 202 -10.98 -7.89 4.03
N GLU A 203 -9.90 -7.30 4.55
CA GLU A 203 -8.71 -6.97 3.74
C GLU A 203 -8.07 -8.23 3.15
N ASN A 204 -7.94 -9.28 3.97
CA ASN A 204 -7.42 -10.58 3.57
C ASN A 204 -8.29 -11.19 2.45
N ILE A 205 -9.61 -11.21 2.63
CA ILE A 205 -10.56 -11.73 1.62
C ILE A 205 -10.43 -10.96 0.30
N PHE A 206 -10.50 -9.63 0.35
CA PHE A 206 -10.46 -8.81 -0.87
C PHE A 206 -9.11 -8.90 -1.60
N THR A 207 -8.01 -8.95 -0.85
CA THR A 207 -6.68 -9.09 -1.44
C THR A 207 -6.52 -10.44 -2.14
N ALA A 208 -6.92 -11.53 -1.47
CA ALA A 208 -6.84 -12.86 -2.06
C ALA A 208 -7.77 -13.03 -3.28
N LEU A 209 -8.95 -12.41 -3.29
CA LEU A 209 -9.83 -12.40 -4.46
C LEU A 209 -9.17 -11.75 -5.69
N ILE A 210 -8.52 -10.61 -5.49
CA ILE A 210 -7.79 -9.90 -6.56
C ILE A 210 -6.64 -10.75 -7.07
N GLU A 211 -5.88 -11.39 -6.17
CA GLU A 211 -4.74 -12.24 -6.52
C GLU A 211 -5.17 -13.49 -7.32
N ILE A 212 -6.24 -14.17 -6.91
CA ILE A 212 -6.77 -15.32 -7.65
C ILE A 212 -7.24 -14.89 -9.04
N CYS A 213 -8.03 -13.81 -9.14
CA CYS A 213 -8.52 -13.33 -10.43
C CYS A 213 -7.38 -12.89 -11.36
N GLY A 214 -6.38 -12.18 -10.82
CA GLY A 214 -5.18 -11.81 -11.57
C GLY A 214 -4.35 -13.03 -12.02
N THR A 215 -4.25 -14.05 -11.17
CA THR A 215 -3.55 -15.30 -11.51
C THR A 215 -4.27 -16.05 -12.64
N ILE A 216 -5.59 -16.14 -12.59
CA ILE A 216 -6.40 -16.78 -13.65
C ILE A 216 -6.22 -16.05 -14.99
N LEU A 217 -6.28 -14.71 -14.99
CA LEU A 217 -6.06 -13.93 -16.22
C LEU A 217 -4.66 -14.12 -16.77
N THR A 218 -3.65 -14.16 -15.89
CA THR A 218 -2.25 -14.38 -16.28
C THR A 218 -2.07 -15.77 -16.91
N GLN A 219 -2.72 -16.82 -16.38
CA GLN A 219 -2.71 -18.17 -16.97
C GLN A 219 -3.31 -18.18 -18.38
N GLU A 220 -4.30 -17.32 -18.64
CA GLU A 220 -4.92 -17.17 -19.95
C GLU A 220 -4.17 -16.22 -20.89
N GLY A 221 -3.00 -15.71 -20.47
CA GLY A 221 -2.17 -14.80 -21.26
C GLY A 221 -2.70 -13.36 -21.31
N ILE A 222 -3.51 -12.96 -20.34
CA ILE A 222 -4.17 -11.65 -20.29
C ILE A 222 -3.58 -10.82 -19.17
N SER A 223 -3.07 -9.65 -19.52
CA SER A 223 -2.63 -8.66 -18.55
C SER A 223 -3.77 -7.72 -18.19
N ALA A 224 -4.09 -7.63 -16.90
CA ALA A 224 -4.93 -6.56 -16.36
C ALA A 224 -4.06 -5.37 -15.94
N GLU A 225 -4.47 -4.15 -16.31
CA GLU A 225 -3.76 -2.90 -15.98
C GLU A 225 -4.11 -2.39 -14.58
N SER A 226 -5.17 -2.93 -13.96
CA SER A 226 -5.57 -2.59 -12.59
C SER A 226 -6.26 -3.76 -11.88
N TYR A 227 -6.32 -3.70 -10.54
CA TYR A 227 -7.04 -4.69 -9.73
C TYR A 227 -8.55 -4.72 -10.02
N ALA A 228 -9.14 -3.57 -10.31
CA ALA A 228 -10.56 -3.49 -10.68
C ALA A 228 -10.81 -4.18 -12.03
N GLN A 229 -9.93 -3.95 -13.01
CA GLN A 229 -9.97 -4.64 -14.29
C GLN A 229 -9.74 -6.14 -14.12
N ALA A 230 -8.81 -6.55 -13.25
CA ALA A 230 -8.53 -7.96 -12.99
C ALA A 230 -9.78 -8.71 -12.47
N LEU A 231 -10.53 -8.09 -11.55
CA LEU A 231 -11.78 -8.66 -11.05
C LEU A 231 -12.88 -8.66 -12.13
N SER A 232 -13.04 -7.55 -12.85
CA SER A 232 -14.09 -7.41 -13.88
C SER A 232 -13.90 -8.40 -15.03
N GLU A 233 -12.69 -8.46 -15.59
CA GLU A 233 -12.36 -9.32 -16.73
C GLU A 233 -12.43 -10.81 -16.36
N CYS A 234 -11.96 -11.15 -15.16
CA CYS A 234 -12.11 -12.52 -14.64
C CYS A 234 -13.59 -12.89 -14.49
N ALA A 235 -14.41 -12.01 -13.91
CA ALA A 235 -15.84 -12.22 -13.76
C ALA A 235 -16.55 -12.34 -15.13
N GLN A 236 -16.20 -11.51 -16.10
CA GLN A 236 -16.74 -11.60 -17.45
C GLN A 236 -16.49 -12.99 -18.05
N ARG A 237 -15.26 -13.50 -17.92
CA ARG A 237 -14.88 -14.82 -18.45
C ARG A 237 -15.51 -15.99 -17.72
N LEU A 238 -15.84 -15.81 -16.44
CA LEU A 238 -16.61 -16.77 -15.66
C LEU A 238 -18.14 -16.68 -15.91
N GLY A 239 -18.57 -15.79 -16.80
CA GLY A 239 -19.96 -15.65 -17.24
C GLY A 239 -20.87 -14.90 -16.27
N PHE A 240 -20.32 -13.93 -15.53
CA PHE A 240 -21.10 -13.01 -14.70
C PHE A 240 -21.77 -11.92 -15.54
N SER A 241 -22.91 -11.38 -15.08
CA SER A 241 -23.57 -10.25 -15.75
C SER A 241 -22.74 -8.97 -15.64
N GLU A 242 -23.00 -7.97 -16.49
CA GLU A 242 -22.30 -6.66 -16.43
C GLU A 242 -22.47 -5.98 -15.06
N GLU A 243 -23.66 -6.07 -14.46
CA GLU A 243 -23.92 -5.55 -13.11
C GLU A 243 -23.06 -6.27 -12.05
N GLU A 244 -22.98 -7.59 -12.12
CA GLU A 244 -22.15 -8.39 -11.20
C GLU A 244 -20.66 -8.09 -11.38
N GLN A 245 -20.20 -7.91 -12.62
CA GLN A 245 -18.83 -7.51 -12.93
C GLN A 245 -18.50 -6.14 -12.31
N GLU A 246 -19.39 -5.16 -12.44
CA GLU A 246 -19.20 -3.82 -11.86
C GLU A 246 -19.11 -3.87 -10.33
N ILE A 247 -19.96 -4.67 -9.69
CA ILE A 247 -19.92 -4.89 -8.23
C ILE A 247 -18.59 -5.52 -7.82
N LEU A 248 -18.12 -6.55 -8.53
CA LEU A 248 -16.85 -7.19 -8.24
C LEU A 248 -15.67 -6.24 -8.47
N ALA A 249 -15.67 -5.45 -9.54
CA ALA A 249 -14.64 -4.43 -9.79
C ALA A 249 -14.55 -3.41 -8.63
N LYS A 250 -15.68 -3.00 -8.06
CA LYS A 250 -15.73 -2.09 -6.90
C LYS A 250 -15.10 -2.67 -5.63
N ILE A 251 -14.94 -4.00 -5.51
CA ILE A 251 -14.24 -4.64 -4.37
C ILE A 251 -12.78 -4.18 -4.32
N ALA A 252 -12.11 -4.07 -5.48
CA ALA A 252 -10.74 -3.57 -5.55
C ALA A 252 -10.61 -2.15 -4.98
N MET A 253 -11.63 -1.31 -5.18
CA MET A 253 -11.65 0.04 -4.62
C MET A 253 -11.88 0.02 -3.09
N GLN A 254 -12.72 -0.87 -2.58
CA GLN A 254 -12.97 -0.97 -1.14
C GLN A 254 -11.79 -1.53 -0.36
N ARG A 255 -11.00 -2.43 -0.95
CA ARG A 255 -9.78 -2.96 -0.33
C ARG A 255 -8.86 -1.82 0.12
N ASN A 256 -8.68 -0.79 -0.70
CA ASN A 256 -7.87 0.37 -0.35
C ASN A 256 -8.48 1.25 0.77
N ARG A 257 -9.80 1.17 0.98
CA ARG A 257 -10.49 1.91 2.06
C ARG A 257 -10.30 1.28 3.44
N LEU A 258 -9.93 0.00 3.52
CA LEU A 258 -9.63 -0.68 4.79
C LEU A 258 -8.35 -0.14 5.43
N ALA A 259 -7.41 0.39 4.63
CA ALA A 259 -6.23 1.10 5.11
C ALA A 259 -6.53 2.55 5.56
N HIS A 260 -7.76 3.04 5.40
CA HIS A 260 -8.12 4.43 5.67
C HIS A 260 -8.38 4.69 7.16
N ARG A 261 -7.94 5.85 7.68
CA ARG A 261 -8.11 6.20 9.11
C ARG A 261 -9.57 6.36 9.56
N TYR A 262 -10.47 6.72 8.65
CA TYR A 262 -11.87 6.99 8.95
C TYR A 262 -12.68 5.69 9.05
N LEU A 263 -13.33 5.50 10.20
CA LEU A 263 -14.11 4.30 10.50
C LEU A 263 -15.28 4.07 9.54
N ASN A 264 -15.92 5.13 9.04
CA ASN A 264 -17.05 5.00 8.12
C ASN A 264 -16.62 4.45 6.75
N PHE A 265 -15.43 4.80 6.26
CA PHE A 265 -14.91 4.23 5.00
C PHE A 265 -14.47 2.78 5.17
N ARG A 266 -13.86 2.43 6.31
CA ARG A 266 -13.56 1.03 6.63
C ARG A 266 -14.82 0.19 6.77
N TRP A 267 -15.84 0.74 7.44
CA TRP A 267 -17.14 0.10 7.55
C TRP A 267 -17.88 -0.03 6.21
N GLN A 268 -17.71 0.91 5.26
CA GLN A 268 -18.26 0.73 3.92
C GLN A 268 -17.67 -0.49 3.21
N ALA A 269 -16.39 -0.80 3.43
CA ALA A 269 -15.79 -2.02 2.87
C ALA A 269 -16.38 -3.28 3.53
N ILE A 270 -16.58 -3.26 4.84
CA ILE A 270 -17.24 -4.35 5.59
C ILE A 270 -18.71 -4.52 5.12
N ASP A 271 -19.47 -3.43 5.04
CA ASP A 271 -20.86 -3.41 4.58
C ASP A 271 -20.96 -3.89 3.12
N MET A 272 -20.00 -3.52 2.27
CA MET A 272 -19.93 -4.03 0.90
C MET A 272 -19.69 -5.54 0.87
N PHE A 273 -18.80 -6.07 1.71
CA PHE A 273 -18.62 -7.52 1.83
C PHE A 273 -19.91 -8.19 2.28
N ILE A 274 -20.55 -7.71 3.36
CA ILE A 274 -21.78 -8.31 3.91
C ILE A 274 -22.89 -8.35 2.85
N LYS A 275 -23.12 -7.24 2.13
CA LYS A 275 -24.17 -7.13 1.10
C LYS A 275 -23.90 -8.00 -0.11
N ASN A 276 -22.64 -8.19 -0.49
CA ASN A 276 -22.25 -8.90 -1.71
C ASN A 276 -21.64 -10.29 -1.45
N LYS A 277 -21.74 -10.80 -0.23
CA LYS A 277 -21.17 -12.10 0.17
C LYS A 277 -21.61 -13.24 -0.75
N LEU A 278 -22.89 -13.29 -1.12
CA LEU A 278 -23.41 -14.32 -2.03
C LEU A 278 -22.77 -14.25 -3.42
N LEU A 279 -22.50 -13.03 -3.92
CA LEU A 279 -21.82 -12.83 -5.19
C LEU A 279 -20.35 -13.26 -5.11
N ILE A 280 -19.67 -12.96 -4.01
CA ILE A 280 -18.29 -13.40 -3.75
C ILE A 280 -18.23 -14.93 -3.68
N LEU A 281 -19.16 -15.58 -2.97
CA LEU A 281 -19.23 -17.05 -2.91
C LEU A 281 -19.50 -17.65 -4.29
N LYS A 282 -20.40 -17.06 -5.07
CA LYS A 282 -20.66 -17.47 -6.47
C LYS A 282 -19.40 -17.37 -7.33
N LEU A 283 -18.58 -16.33 -7.14
CA LEU A 283 -17.27 -16.17 -7.81
C LEU A 283 -16.32 -17.30 -7.43
N LEU A 284 -16.15 -17.57 -6.13
CA LEU A 284 -15.29 -18.65 -5.65
C LEU A 284 -15.73 -20.02 -6.17
N THR A 285 -17.04 -20.31 -6.18
CA THR A 285 -17.60 -21.54 -6.74
C THR A 285 -17.26 -21.68 -8.22
N LYS A 286 -17.52 -20.65 -9.03
CA LYS A 286 -17.19 -20.68 -10.47
C LYS A 286 -15.69 -20.83 -10.74
N ILE A 287 -14.84 -20.26 -9.89
CA ILE A 287 -13.38 -20.46 -9.97
C ILE A 287 -13.03 -21.92 -9.66
N SER A 288 -13.65 -22.52 -8.62
CA SER A 288 -13.41 -23.92 -8.23
C SER A 288 -13.91 -24.95 -9.26
N GLU A 289 -14.93 -24.60 -10.03
CA GLU A 289 -15.56 -25.45 -11.06
C GLU A 289 -14.86 -25.33 -12.42
N LYS A 290 -13.92 -24.40 -12.58
CA LYS A 290 -13.22 -24.18 -13.85
C LYS A 290 -12.38 -25.42 -14.18
N PRO A 291 -12.59 -26.08 -15.33
CA PRO A 291 -11.78 -27.22 -15.73
C PRO A 291 -10.33 -26.78 -15.99
N GLU A 292 -9.41 -27.68 -15.67
CA GLU A 292 -7.96 -27.52 -15.74
C GLU A 292 -7.43 -27.11 -17.13
#